data_AF-F7XQC0-F1
#
_entry.id   AF-F7XQC0-F1
#
_cell.length_a   1.000
_cell.length_b   1.000
_cell.length_c   1.000
_cell.angle_alpha   90.00
_cell.angle_beta   90.00
_cell.angle_gamma   90.00
#
_symmetry.space_group_name_H-M   'P 1'
#
loop_
_entity.id
_entity.type
_entity.pdbx_description
1 polymer ?
#
loop_
_entity_poly.entity_id
_entity_poly.type
_entity_poly.pdbx_seq_one_letter_code
_entity_poly.pdbx_strand_id
1 'polypeptide(L)'
;MVNELKFGNISRDADVRMLYDMQDVVYDQSWLKSAENTELYYMYRNLYRTDNDLEIMEKNHLRYDITVIPSGLLGIEYIKTAGHYHPKVQGSDVTYPEVYQVLEGNATYLLQKRKNENDDRMIEDVIIIHAGPGDVVVVPPYYGHVTVNESDADLKMANWVCSDFSSVYDSIKKCRGAAYYLIKTGFIRNTEYRHIPDSRYLSPQDLEEFGLIKGHDMYELVNDIEKLDFLRSPQNYTEIFERMY
;
A
#
# COMPACT_ATOMS: atom_id res chain seq x y z
N MET A 1 1.28 2.09 22.32
CA MET A 1 0.85 2.35 20.94
C MET A 1 0.68 3.86 20.82
N VAL A 2 1.17 4.44 19.73
CA VAL A 2 1.35 5.90 19.60
C VAL A 2 0.16 6.47 18.85
N ASN A 3 -0.89 6.90 19.52
CA ASN A 3 -2.09 7.41 18.84
C ASN A 3 -1.87 8.76 18.13
N GLU A 4 -0.76 9.44 18.43
CA GLU A 4 -0.38 10.74 17.85
C GLU A 4 1.05 10.69 17.30
N LEU A 5 1.25 11.03 16.03
CA LEU A 5 2.57 11.17 15.41
C LEU A 5 2.95 12.64 15.29
N LYS A 6 4.16 12.99 15.76
CA LYS A 6 4.78 14.29 15.48
C LYS A 6 5.55 14.22 14.17
N PHE A 7 5.31 15.19 13.28
CA PHE A 7 5.98 15.29 12.00
C PHE A 7 6.23 16.76 11.66
N GLY A 8 7.50 17.19 11.71
CA GLY A 8 7.86 18.60 11.62
C GLY A 8 7.11 19.46 12.64
N ASN A 9 6.33 20.44 12.16
CA ASN A 9 5.60 21.40 13.00
C ASN A 9 4.21 20.91 13.46
N ILE A 10 3.76 19.73 13.03
CA ILE A 10 2.42 19.23 13.35
C ILE A 10 2.44 17.97 14.22
N SER A 11 1.35 17.78 14.96
CA SER A 11 0.93 16.51 15.53
C SER A 11 -0.28 16.00 14.75
N ARG A 12 -0.34 14.70 14.46
CA ARG A 12 -1.44 14.06 13.74
C ARG A 12 -1.89 12.81 14.47
N ASP A 13 -3.19 12.74 14.74
CA ASP A 13 -3.81 11.53 15.27
C ASP A 13 -3.88 10.44 14.19
N ALA A 14 -3.80 9.18 14.63
CA ALA A 14 -3.95 8.03 13.74
C ALA A 14 -5.42 7.80 13.37
N ASP A 15 -5.67 7.55 12.09
CA ASP A 15 -6.78 6.72 11.66
C ASP A 15 -6.45 5.27 12.01
N VAL A 16 -7.11 4.72 13.02
CA VAL A 16 -6.85 3.37 13.51
C VAL A 16 -7.69 2.36 12.72
N ARG A 17 -7.03 1.31 12.18
CA ARG A 17 -7.74 0.15 11.65
C ARG A 17 -8.00 -0.85 12.77
N MET A 18 -9.26 -1.16 13.02
CA MET A 18 -9.65 -2.18 13.99
C MET A 18 -9.78 -3.55 13.34
N LEU A 19 -9.67 -4.62 14.12
CA LEU A 19 -9.83 -6.00 13.65
C LEU A 19 -11.17 -6.21 12.94
N TYR A 20 -12.26 -5.68 13.49
CA TYR A 20 -13.59 -5.84 12.91
C TYR A 20 -13.77 -5.07 11.60
N ASP A 21 -12.97 -4.02 11.35
CA ASP A 21 -12.94 -3.37 10.04
C ASP A 21 -12.32 -4.28 8.96
N MET A 22 -11.59 -5.32 9.38
CA MET A 22 -10.89 -6.27 8.53
C MET A 22 -11.56 -7.65 8.47
N GLN A 23 -12.69 -7.85 9.13
CA GLN A 23 -13.34 -9.18 9.27
C GLN A 23 -13.55 -9.91 7.93
N ASP A 24 -13.84 -9.17 6.86
CA ASP A 24 -14.11 -9.71 5.53
C ASP A 24 -12.85 -10.27 4.87
N VAL A 25 -11.66 -9.83 5.30
CA VAL A 25 -10.39 -10.08 4.64
C VAL A 25 -9.37 -10.86 5.49
N VAL A 26 -9.79 -11.37 6.65
CA VAL A 26 -8.97 -12.26 7.51
C VAL A 26 -9.06 -13.70 6.99
N TYR A 27 -7.94 -14.39 6.87
CA TYR A 27 -7.89 -15.78 6.47
C TYR A 27 -8.47 -16.73 7.54
N ASP A 28 -7.99 -16.63 8.79
CA ASP A 28 -8.39 -17.52 9.89
C ASP A 28 -9.74 -17.12 10.50
N GLN A 29 -10.81 -17.48 9.79
CA GLN A 29 -12.20 -17.20 10.19
C GLN A 29 -12.64 -18.00 11.43
N SER A 30 -11.92 -19.06 11.80
CA SER A 30 -12.22 -19.82 13.02
C SER A 30 -11.70 -19.07 14.24
N TRP A 31 -10.45 -18.57 14.18
CA TRP A 31 -9.89 -17.69 15.19
C TRP A 31 -10.69 -16.41 15.36
N LEU A 32 -11.10 -15.77 14.25
CA LEU A 32 -11.82 -14.49 14.26
C LEU A 32 -13.13 -14.54 15.06
N LYS A 33 -13.84 -15.67 15.08
CA LYS A 33 -15.12 -15.83 15.83
C LYS A 33 -15.00 -15.60 17.34
N SER A 34 -13.81 -15.81 17.89
CA SER A 34 -13.51 -15.65 19.31
C SER A 34 -12.59 -14.46 19.60
N ALA A 35 -12.11 -13.77 18.57
CA ALA A 35 -11.19 -12.65 18.73
C ALA A 35 -11.94 -11.39 19.19
N GLU A 36 -11.36 -10.64 20.12
CA GLU A 36 -11.85 -9.33 20.50
C GLU A 36 -11.49 -8.28 19.45
N ASN A 37 -12.31 -7.24 19.33
CA ASN A 37 -12.00 -6.13 18.43
C ASN A 37 -10.80 -5.33 18.98
N THR A 38 -9.65 -5.45 18.33
CA THR A 38 -8.40 -4.80 18.73
C THR A 38 -7.86 -3.90 17.63
N GLU A 39 -6.95 -3.00 17.97
CA GLU A 39 -6.24 -2.14 17.02
C GLU A 39 -5.25 -2.98 16.21
N LEU A 40 -5.24 -2.85 14.88
CA LEU A 40 -4.37 -3.62 13.99
C LEU A 40 -3.25 -2.80 13.37
N TYR A 41 -3.53 -1.58 12.94
CA TYR A 41 -2.51 -0.68 12.38
C TYR A 41 -3.01 0.77 12.37
N TYR A 42 -2.07 1.70 12.21
CA TYR A 42 -2.27 3.13 12.37
C TYR A 42 -1.90 3.84 11.08
N MET A 43 -2.76 4.71 10.57
CA MET A 43 -2.50 5.53 9.39
C MET A 43 -2.51 7.01 9.80
N TYR A 44 -1.42 7.71 9.56
CA TYR A 44 -1.30 9.16 9.77
C TYR A 44 -1.31 9.82 8.40
N ARG A 45 -2.42 10.47 8.07
CA ARG A 45 -2.64 11.03 6.74
C ARG A 45 -2.29 12.51 6.68
N ASN A 46 -1.94 12.97 5.48
CA ASN A 46 -1.69 14.38 5.19
C ASN A 46 -0.63 15.00 6.11
N LEU A 47 0.53 14.34 6.16
CA LEU A 47 1.69 14.79 6.92
C LEU A 47 2.48 15.84 6.13
N TYR A 48 2.84 16.93 6.79
CA TYR A 48 3.69 17.98 6.25
C TYR A 48 4.59 18.56 7.35
N ARG A 49 5.80 19.03 7.02
CA ARG A 49 6.73 19.57 8.02
C ARG A 49 6.52 21.06 8.27
N THR A 50 6.17 21.81 7.22
CA THR A 50 5.90 23.25 7.28
C THR A 50 4.59 23.61 6.56
N ASP A 51 4.01 24.78 6.86
CA ASP A 51 2.81 25.26 6.17
C ASP A 51 3.07 25.48 4.66
N ASN A 52 4.30 25.85 4.29
CA ASN A 52 4.71 25.95 2.89
C ASN A 52 4.69 24.58 2.18
N ASP A 53 5.12 23.51 2.86
CA ASP A 53 5.04 22.16 2.31
C ASP A 53 3.59 21.77 2.04
N LEU A 54 2.68 22.09 2.98
CA LEU A 54 1.25 21.86 2.80
C LEU A 54 0.72 22.61 1.56
N GLU A 55 1.05 23.88 1.41
CA GLU A 55 0.64 24.67 0.23
C GLU A 55 1.15 24.07 -1.08
N ILE A 56 2.40 23.60 -1.11
CA ILE A 56 2.98 22.90 -2.28
C ILE A 56 2.22 21.61 -2.57
N MET A 57 1.97 20.79 -1.55
CA MET A 57 1.28 19.51 -1.66
C MET A 57 -0.16 19.69 -2.16
N GLU A 58 -0.92 20.60 -1.57
CA GLU A 58 -2.31 20.89 -1.95
C GLU A 58 -2.41 21.43 -3.38
N LYS A 59 -1.52 22.34 -3.77
CA LYS A 59 -1.47 22.88 -5.14
C LYS A 59 -1.19 21.80 -6.19
N ASN A 60 -0.46 20.75 -5.81
CA ASN A 60 -0.10 19.64 -6.70
C ASN A 60 -1.00 18.41 -6.51
N HIS A 61 -2.02 18.48 -5.66
CA HIS A 61 -2.95 17.38 -5.39
C HIS A 61 -2.24 16.09 -4.93
N LEU A 62 -1.23 16.25 -4.08
CA LEU A 62 -0.41 15.16 -3.55
C LEU A 62 -0.51 15.13 -2.04
N ARG A 63 -0.44 13.93 -1.47
CA ARG A 63 -0.47 13.70 -0.03
C ARG A 63 0.63 12.74 0.37
N TYR A 64 1.27 13.04 1.50
CA TYR A 64 2.23 12.16 2.16
C TYR A 64 1.59 11.57 3.41
N ASP A 65 1.66 10.25 3.54
CA ASP A 65 1.10 9.51 4.66
C ASP A 65 2.18 8.62 5.30
N ILE A 66 1.99 8.26 6.57
CA ILE A 66 2.74 7.20 7.24
C ILE A 66 1.78 6.14 7.75
N THR A 67 2.12 4.88 7.54
CA THR A 67 1.42 3.73 8.13
C THR A 67 2.36 2.95 9.04
N VAL A 68 1.88 2.64 10.25
CA VAL A 68 2.57 1.78 11.22
C VAL A 68 1.75 0.50 11.41
N ILE A 69 2.37 -0.65 11.11
CA ILE A 69 1.78 -1.98 11.23
C ILE A 69 2.57 -2.74 12.31
N PRO A 70 2.02 -2.89 13.53
CA PRO A 70 2.62 -3.70 14.57
C PRO A 70 2.94 -5.13 14.12
N SER A 71 3.94 -5.73 14.75
CA SER A 71 4.16 -7.18 14.63
C SER A 71 3.01 -7.96 15.27
N GLY A 72 2.67 -9.12 14.71
CA GLY A 72 1.64 -9.97 15.28
C GLY A 72 0.95 -10.85 14.24
N LEU A 73 -0.11 -11.51 14.70
CA LEU A 73 -0.85 -12.48 13.92
C LEU A 73 -2.36 -12.33 14.10
N LEU A 74 -3.07 -12.54 13.00
CA LEU A 74 -4.50 -12.78 12.92
C LEU A 74 -4.72 -14.31 12.93
N GLY A 75 -4.63 -14.92 14.11
CA GLY A 75 -4.60 -16.36 14.28
C GLY A 75 -3.29 -16.96 13.76
N ILE A 76 -3.31 -17.49 12.54
CA ILE A 76 -2.11 -18.01 11.84
C ILE A 76 -1.64 -17.14 10.67
N GLU A 77 -2.40 -16.10 10.32
CA GLU A 77 -2.05 -15.12 9.29
C GLU A 77 -1.26 -13.96 9.90
N TYR A 78 -0.30 -13.39 9.17
CA TYR A 78 0.40 -12.19 9.61
C TYR A 78 -0.49 -10.94 9.52
N ILE A 79 -0.22 -9.94 10.37
CA ILE A 79 -0.93 -8.65 10.27
C ILE A 79 -0.61 -8.01 8.92
N LYS A 80 -1.67 -7.51 8.28
CA LYS A 80 -1.61 -6.90 6.96
C LYS A 80 -2.55 -5.71 6.86
N THR A 81 -2.37 -4.89 5.82
CA THR A 81 -3.39 -3.92 5.41
C THR A 81 -4.62 -4.62 4.83
N ALA A 82 -5.77 -3.93 4.81
CA ALA A 82 -7.01 -4.48 4.26
C ALA A 82 -6.90 -4.84 2.77
N GLY A 83 -6.09 -4.08 2.03
CA GLY A 83 -5.93 -4.17 0.59
C GLY A 83 -6.99 -3.42 -0.21
N HIS A 84 -6.60 -2.83 -1.34
CA HIS A 84 -7.50 -2.07 -2.21
C HIS A 84 -6.95 -1.91 -3.62
N TYR A 85 -7.80 -1.42 -4.53
CA TYR A 85 -7.42 -0.90 -5.85
C TYR A 85 -7.59 0.62 -5.89
N HIS A 86 -7.00 1.26 -6.90
CA HIS A 86 -7.23 2.66 -7.22
C HIS A 86 -8.21 2.82 -8.39
N PRO A 87 -9.03 3.89 -8.41
CA PRO A 87 -9.88 4.17 -9.55
C PRO A 87 -9.07 4.71 -10.74
N LYS A 88 -9.72 4.72 -11.91
CA LYS A 88 -9.21 5.40 -13.10
C LYS A 88 -9.09 6.90 -12.88
N VAL A 89 -8.04 7.49 -13.45
CA VAL A 89 -7.91 8.95 -13.56
C VAL A 89 -9.04 9.47 -14.44
N GLN A 90 -9.66 10.59 -14.05
CA GLN A 90 -10.78 11.14 -14.81
C GLN A 90 -10.37 11.43 -16.26
N GLY A 91 -11.10 10.84 -17.22
CA GLY A 91 -10.82 11.01 -18.65
C GLY A 91 -9.70 10.12 -19.20
N SER A 92 -9.22 9.15 -18.42
CA SER A 92 -8.19 8.18 -18.82
C SER A 92 -8.63 6.76 -18.49
N ASP A 93 -8.03 5.77 -19.15
CA ASP A 93 -8.19 4.36 -18.78
C ASP A 93 -7.18 3.90 -17.72
N VAL A 94 -6.17 4.71 -17.39
CA VAL A 94 -5.12 4.39 -16.42
C VAL A 94 -5.58 4.68 -14.99
N THR A 95 -5.31 3.80 -14.03
CA THR A 95 -5.58 4.06 -12.61
C THR A 95 -4.44 4.81 -11.93
N TYR A 96 -4.73 5.50 -10.83
CA TYR A 96 -3.70 6.15 -10.03
C TYR A 96 -2.67 5.14 -9.51
N PRO A 97 -1.37 5.41 -9.62
CA PRO A 97 -0.33 4.67 -8.92
C PRO A 97 -0.13 5.24 -7.52
N GLU A 98 0.75 4.59 -6.76
CA GLU A 98 1.18 5.03 -5.43
C GLU A 98 2.64 4.63 -5.23
N VAL A 99 3.40 5.38 -4.44
CA VAL A 99 4.78 5.01 -4.10
C VAL A 99 4.95 4.92 -2.61
N TYR A 100 5.61 3.85 -2.16
CA TYR A 100 5.93 3.57 -0.77
C TYR A 100 7.44 3.65 -0.54
N GLN A 101 7.82 4.06 0.67
CA GLN A 101 9.16 3.85 1.21
C GLN A 101 9.06 3.19 2.58
N VAL A 102 9.85 2.14 2.81
CA VAL A 102 9.96 1.53 4.14
C VAL A 102 10.90 2.37 5.00
N LEU A 103 10.42 2.84 6.15
CA LEU A 103 11.19 3.66 7.09
C LEU A 103 11.84 2.80 8.17
N GLU A 104 11.09 1.85 8.74
CA GLU A 104 11.53 0.95 9.81
C GLU A 104 10.88 -0.44 9.60
N GLY A 105 11.57 -1.52 9.99
CA GLY A 105 11.08 -2.89 9.84
C GLY A 105 11.21 -3.43 8.40
N ASN A 106 10.45 -4.48 8.10
CA ASN A 106 10.43 -5.12 6.77
C ASN A 106 8.99 -5.29 6.28
N ALA A 107 8.76 -4.94 5.02
CA ALA A 107 7.47 -5.05 4.36
C ALA A 107 7.49 -6.19 3.33
N THR A 108 6.40 -6.93 3.29
CA THR A 108 6.09 -7.82 2.18
C THR A 108 4.89 -7.27 1.44
N TYR A 109 5.14 -6.68 0.27
CA TYR A 109 4.11 -6.14 -0.62
C TYR A 109 3.62 -7.25 -1.54
N LEU A 110 2.31 -7.45 -1.58
CA LEU A 110 1.61 -8.27 -2.56
C LEU A 110 0.85 -7.34 -3.48
N LEU A 111 1.24 -7.30 -4.75
CA LEU A 111 0.52 -6.58 -5.81
C LEU A 111 -0.21 -7.61 -6.67
N GLN A 112 -1.45 -7.30 -7.08
CA GLN A 112 -2.21 -8.16 -7.98
C GLN A 112 -2.94 -7.34 -9.04
N LYS A 113 -2.94 -7.83 -10.28
CA LYS A 113 -3.68 -7.21 -11.37
C LYS A 113 -4.86 -8.09 -11.78
N ARG A 114 -6.04 -7.47 -11.90
CA ARG A 114 -7.22 -8.16 -12.43
C ARG A 114 -7.08 -8.34 -13.93
N LYS A 115 -7.49 -9.50 -14.43
CA LYS A 115 -7.58 -9.77 -15.88
C LYS A 115 -8.56 -8.82 -16.59
N ASN A 116 -9.58 -8.38 -15.85
CA ASN A 116 -10.68 -7.56 -16.33
C ASN A 116 -11.30 -6.83 -15.13
N GLU A 117 -11.58 -5.53 -15.26
CA GLU A 117 -12.18 -4.72 -14.19
C GLU A 117 -13.59 -5.18 -13.78
N ASN A 118 -14.30 -5.88 -14.67
CA ASN A 118 -15.63 -6.42 -14.43
C ASN A 118 -15.61 -7.82 -13.78
N ASP A 119 -14.44 -8.42 -13.59
CA ASP A 119 -14.31 -9.74 -12.97
C ASP A 119 -13.26 -9.73 -11.85
N ASP A 120 -13.73 -9.44 -10.64
CA ASP A 120 -12.90 -9.40 -9.43
C ASP A 120 -12.21 -10.73 -9.12
N ARG A 121 -12.67 -11.87 -9.67
CA ARG A 121 -12.20 -13.22 -9.30
C ARG A 121 -11.18 -13.81 -10.27
N MET A 122 -10.72 -13.04 -11.26
CA MET A 122 -9.73 -13.48 -12.25
C MET A 122 -8.49 -12.58 -12.19
N ILE A 123 -7.39 -13.11 -11.66
CA ILE A 123 -6.12 -12.39 -11.54
C ILE A 123 -5.22 -12.76 -12.72
N GLU A 124 -4.60 -11.77 -13.34
CA GLU A 124 -3.67 -11.98 -14.47
C GLU A 124 -2.20 -11.95 -14.06
N ASP A 125 -1.86 -11.21 -12.99
CA ASP A 125 -0.50 -11.15 -12.46
C ASP A 125 -0.53 -10.99 -10.93
N VAL A 126 0.47 -11.59 -10.27
CA VAL A 126 0.72 -11.44 -8.83
C VAL A 126 2.21 -11.25 -8.61
N ILE A 127 2.55 -10.18 -7.89
CA ILE A 127 3.92 -9.78 -7.63
C ILE A 127 4.13 -9.72 -6.13
N ILE A 128 5.21 -10.33 -5.66
CA ILE A 128 5.67 -10.23 -4.28
C ILE A 128 6.98 -9.43 -4.26
N ILE A 129 7.04 -8.41 -3.40
CA ILE A 129 8.23 -7.58 -3.18
C ILE A 129 8.53 -7.56 -1.69
N HIS A 130 9.73 -8.00 -1.33
CA HIS A 130 10.26 -7.83 0.03
C HIS A 130 11.10 -6.56 0.07
N ALA A 131 10.81 -5.68 1.01
CA ALA A 131 11.45 -4.37 1.13
C ALA A 131 11.85 -4.11 2.59
N GLY A 132 13.06 -3.61 2.79
CA GLY A 132 13.58 -3.19 4.09
C GLY A 132 13.82 -1.68 4.16
N PRO A 133 14.43 -1.17 5.23
CA PRO A 133 14.58 0.26 5.45
C PRO A 133 15.28 0.98 4.29
N GLY A 134 14.67 2.08 3.85
CA GLY A 134 15.10 2.91 2.73
C GLY A 134 14.62 2.44 1.37
N ASP A 135 14.19 1.19 1.21
CA ASP A 135 13.69 0.67 -0.07
C ASP A 135 12.41 1.39 -0.51
N VAL A 136 12.30 1.61 -1.83
CA VAL A 136 11.16 2.24 -2.48
C VAL A 136 10.41 1.23 -3.35
N VAL A 137 9.07 1.24 -3.27
CA VAL A 137 8.20 0.37 -4.06
C VAL A 137 7.09 1.19 -4.69
N VAL A 138 6.95 1.13 -6.01
CA VAL A 138 5.85 1.76 -6.74
C VAL A 138 4.74 0.74 -6.94
N VAL A 139 3.52 1.05 -6.53
CA VAL A 139 2.33 0.31 -6.99
C VAL A 139 1.95 0.87 -8.36
N PRO A 140 2.12 0.11 -9.45
CA PRO A 140 1.83 0.59 -10.78
C PRO A 140 0.32 0.66 -11.02
N PRO A 141 -0.13 1.39 -12.07
CA PRO A 141 -1.53 1.38 -12.47
C PRO A 141 -2.09 -0.04 -12.66
N TYR A 142 -3.38 -0.20 -12.41
CA TYR A 142 -4.20 -1.41 -12.49
C TYR A 142 -3.98 -2.46 -11.39
N TYR A 143 -2.92 -2.32 -10.59
CA TYR A 143 -2.66 -3.24 -9.49
C TYR A 143 -3.41 -2.79 -8.24
N GLY A 144 -3.97 -3.77 -7.53
CA GLY A 144 -4.32 -3.63 -6.13
C GLY A 144 -3.17 -4.16 -5.27
N HIS A 145 -3.09 -3.71 -4.03
CA HIS A 145 -1.96 -4.01 -3.17
C HIS A 145 -2.37 -4.30 -1.74
N VAL A 146 -1.60 -5.18 -1.10
CA VAL A 146 -1.62 -5.48 0.32
C VAL A 146 -0.18 -5.39 0.83
N THR A 147 0.00 -4.81 2.01
CA THR A 147 1.29 -4.85 2.72
C THR A 147 1.14 -5.73 3.95
N VAL A 148 2.05 -6.67 4.11
CA VAL A 148 2.11 -7.60 5.24
C VAL A 148 3.34 -7.29 6.08
N ASN A 149 3.18 -7.26 7.40
CA ASN A 149 4.30 -7.31 8.33
C ASN A 149 4.48 -8.76 8.80
N GLU A 150 5.43 -9.47 8.18
CA GLU A 150 5.75 -10.86 8.54
C GLU A 150 6.86 -10.97 9.61
N SER A 151 7.33 -9.84 10.15
CA SER A 151 8.43 -9.77 11.10
C SER A 151 7.97 -9.76 12.56
N ASP A 152 8.93 -9.86 13.48
CA ASP A 152 8.74 -9.74 14.93
C ASP A 152 8.93 -8.29 15.44
N ALA A 153 9.10 -7.34 14.53
CA ALA A 153 9.21 -5.91 14.81
C ALA A 153 8.08 -5.12 14.11
N ASP A 154 7.80 -3.93 14.60
CA ASP A 154 6.82 -3.04 13.96
C ASP A 154 7.36 -2.57 12.60
N LEU A 155 6.47 -2.56 11.61
CA LEU A 155 6.74 -2.03 10.28
C LEU A 155 6.22 -0.60 10.22
N LYS A 156 7.06 0.33 9.78
CA LYS A 156 6.69 1.71 9.48
C LYS A 156 7.08 2.03 8.05
N MET A 157 6.10 2.48 7.28
CA MET A 157 6.29 2.89 5.89
C MET A 157 5.61 4.22 5.65
N ALA A 158 6.13 4.97 4.70
CA ALA A 158 5.49 6.16 4.18
C ALA A 158 5.01 5.92 2.76
N ASN A 159 4.09 6.76 2.29
CA ASN A 159 3.67 6.80 0.89
C ASN A 159 3.39 8.22 0.41
N TRP A 160 3.75 8.48 -0.85
CA TRP A 160 3.21 9.58 -1.64
C TRP A 160 2.09 9.06 -2.53
N VAL A 161 0.96 9.78 -2.56
CA VAL A 161 -0.23 9.40 -3.33
C VAL A 161 -0.98 10.63 -3.80
N CYS A 162 -1.71 10.52 -4.92
CA CYS A 162 -2.62 11.58 -5.36
C CYS A 162 -3.78 11.73 -4.37
N SER A 163 -4.14 12.97 -4.03
CA SER A 163 -5.23 13.28 -3.09
C SER A 163 -6.63 13.25 -3.72
N ASP A 164 -6.72 13.17 -5.05
CA ASP A 164 -7.98 13.33 -5.79
C ASP A 164 -8.84 12.06 -5.85
N PHE A 165 -8.43 10.98 -5.18
CA PHE A 165 -9.16 9.72 -5.19
C PHE A 165 -9.38 9.11 -3.81
N SER A 166 -10.35 8.19 -3.76
CA SER A 166 -10.60 7.31 -2.64
C SER A 166 -10.35 5.86 -3.05
N SER A 167 -9.67 5.10 -2.18
CA SER A 167 -9.37 3.68 -2.39
C SER A 167 -10.64 2.85 -2.61
N VAL A 168 -10.58 1.88 -3.52
CA VAL A 168 -11.69 0.98 -3.86
C VAL A 168 -11.49 -0.38 -3.19
N TYR A 169 -12.20 -0.62 -2.09
CA TYR A 169 -12.04 -1.82 -1.25
C TYR A 169 -12.94 -3.00 -1.67
N ASP A 170 -14.03 -2.75 -2.38
CA ASP A 170 -15.10 -3.73 -2.61
C ASP A 170 -14.63 -5.01 -3.28
N SER A 171 -13.74 -4.91 -4.28
CA SER A 171 -13.21 -6.07 -5.01
C SER A 171 -12.48 -7.03 -4.07
N ILE A 172 -11.58 -6.49 -3.25
CA ILE A 172 -10.80 -7.26 -2.26
C ILE A 172 -11.73 -7.85 -1.18
N LYS A 173 -12.68 -7.06 -0.66
CA LYS A 173 -13.66 -7.54 0.33
C LYS A 173 -14.53 -8.67 -0.21
N LYS A 174 -15.07 -8.54 -1.42
CA LYS A 174 -15.89 -9.58 -2.08
C LYS A 174 -15.13 -10.89 -2.32
N CYS A 175 -13.82 -10.80 -2.52
CA CYS A 175 -12.94 -11.95 -2.68
C CYS A 175 -12.25 -12.36 -1.37
N ARG A 176 -12.70 -11.80 -0.24
CA ARG A 176 -12.20 -12.08 1.11
C ARG A 176 -10.71 -11.84 1.32
N GLY A 177 -10.09 -10.95 0.56
CA GLY A 177 -8.67 -10.64 0.63
C GLY A 177 -7.98 -10.67 -0.72
N ALA A 178 -6.65 -10.63 -0.69
CA ALA A 178 -5.81 -10.70 -1.87
C ALA A 178 -5.75 -12.12 -2.46
N ALA A 179 -5.11 -12.26 -3.62
CA ALA A 179 -4.91 -13.52 -4.34
C ALA A 179 -4.17 -14.57 -3.50
N TYR A 180 -3.30 -14.12 -2.58
CA TYR A 180 -2.66 -14.96 -1.59
C TYR A 180 -2.81 -14.35 -0.20
N TYR A 181 -2.85 -15.21 0.82
CA TYR A 181 -2.61 -14.84 2.20
C TYR A 181 -1.21 -15.28 2.61
N LEU A 182 -0.58 -14.53 3.51
CA LEU A 182 0.71 -14.90 4.08
C LEU A 182 0.50 -15.39 5.50
N ILE A 183 0.68 -16.70 5.70
CA ILE A 183 0.56 -17.36 7.00
C ILE A 183 1.94 -17.82 7.47
N LYS A 184 2.03 -18.29 8.72
CA LYS A 184 3.30 -18.77 9.33
C LYS A 184 4.10 -19.79 8.50
N THR A 185 3.42 -20.58 7.68
CA THR A 185 4.05 -21.63 6.85
C THR A 185 4.29 -21.17 5.41
N GLY A 186 4.08 -19.89 5.10
CA GLY A 186 4.27 -19.28 3.78
C GLY A 186 2.97 -18.83 3.11
N PHE A 187 3.05 -18.56 1.81
CA PHE A 187 1.91 -18.11 1.03
C PHE A 187 0.91 -19.24 0.75
N ILE A 188 -0.37 -18.92 0.88
CA ILE A 188 -1.48 -19.80 0.51
C ILE A 188 -2.41 -19.08 -0.47
N ARG A 189 -2.88 -19.82 -1.48
CA ARG A 189 -3.81 -19.27 -2.47
C ARG A 189 -5.17 -19.01 -1.84
N ASN A 190 -5.76 -17.86 -2.18
CA ASN A 190 -7.13 -17.55 -1.80
C ASN A 190 -8.13 -18.23 -2.74
N THR A 191 -8.91 -19.16 -2.20
CA THR A 191 -9.85 -19.99 -2.97
C THR A 191 -11.09 -19.24 -3.46
N GLU A 192 -11.29 -17.99 -3.04
CA GLU A 192 -12.37 -17.14 -3.57
C GLU A 192 -12.10 -16.67 -5.01
N TYR A 193 -10.84 -16.67 -5.45
CA TYR A 193 -10.50 -16.37 -6.83
C TYR A 193 -10.62 -17.64 -7.68
N ARG A 194 -11.23 -17.50 -8.87
CA ARG A 194 -11.37 -18.60 -9.84
C ARG A 194 -10.05 -18.92 -10.53
N HIS A 195 -9.21 -17.91 -10.70
CA HIS A 195 -7.90 -18.04 -11.31
C HIS A 195 -6.91 -17.11 -10.62
N ILE A 196 -5.78 -17.70 -10.20
CA ILE A 196 -4.62 -17.02 -9.64
C ILE A 196 -3.39 -17.61 -10.33
N PRO A 197 -2.54 -16.79 -11.00
CA PRO A 197 -1.27 -17.25 -11.55
C PRO A 197 -0.26 -17.54 -10.43
N ASP A 198 0.85 -18.19 -10.78
CA ASP A 198 1.99 -18.25 -9.85
C ASP A 198 2.53 -16.83 -9.59
N SER A 199 2.94 -16.56 -8.36
CA SER A 199 3.53 -15.28 -8.01
C SER A 199 4.95 -15.18 -8.57
N ARG A 200 5.29 -13.99 -9.06
CA ARG A 200 6.67 -13.63 -9.38
C ARG A 200 7.24 -12.70 -8.31
N TYR A 201 8.54 -12.80 -8.10
CA TYR A 201 9.26 -12.03 -7.09
C TYR A 201 10.06 -10.95 -7.77
N LEU A 202 9.88 -9.71 -7.34
CA LEU A 202 10.69 -8.58 -7.77
C LEU A 202 11.42 -7.98 -6.57
N SER A 203 12.54 -7.33 -6.87
CA SER A 203 13.26 -6.52 -5.88
C SER A 203 12.78 -5.06 -5.96
N PRO A 204 12.83 -4.30 -4.86
CA PRO A 204 12.68 -2.85 -4.91
C PRO A 204 13.64 -2.24 -5.93
N GLN A 205 13.17 -1.24 -6.67
CA GLN A 205 13.96 -0.57 -7.71
C GLN A 205 14.00 0.93 -7.46
N ASP A 206 15.20 1.49 -7.55
CA ASP A 206 15.38 2.93 -7.60
C ASP A 206 14.87 3.48 -8.93
N LEU A 207 14.24 4.65 -8.87
CA LEU A 207 13.85 5.44 -10.04
C LEU A 207 14.54 6.80 -9.95
N GLU A 208 15.80 6.81 -10.38
CA GLU A 208 16.66 8.00 -10.30
C GLU A 208 16.05 9.20 -11.02
N GLU A 209 15.34 8.98 -12.14
CA GLU A 209 14.66 10.06 -12.88
C GLU A 209 13.57 10.78 -12.07
N PHE A 210 13.05 10.14 -11.03
CA PHE A 210 12.06 10.71 -10.11
C PHE A 210 12.64 11.07 -8.74
N GLY A 211 13.96 10.92 -8.55
CA GLY A 211 14.61 11.11 -7.25
C GLY A 211 14.18 10.10 -6.18
N LEU A 212 13.55 8.99 -6.58
CA LEU A 212 13.14 7.90 -5.71
C LEU A 212 14.30 6.91 -5.59
N ILE A 213 15.18 7.16 -4.62
CA ILE A 213 16.44 6.44 -4.46
C ILE A 213 16.50 5.85 -3.05
N LYS A 214 16.93 4.59 -2.95
CA LYS A 214 17.07 3.89 -1.67
C LYS A 214 17.88 4.69 -0.67
N GLY A 215 17.32 4.83 0.53
CA GLY A 215 17.98 5.48 1.67
C GLY A 215 17.94 7.01 1.65
N HIS A 216 17.44 7.64 0.58
CA HIS A 216 17.08 9.06 0.59
C HIS A 216 15.65 9.20 1.12
N ASP A 217 15.42 10.12 2.05
CA ASP A 217 14.07 10.38 2.57
C ASP A 217 13.17 10.91 1.45
N MET A 218 12.21 10.11 1.01
CA MET A 218 11.36 10.48 -0.12
C MET A 218 10.42 11.65 0.21
N TYR A 219 10.26 12.02 1.49
CA TYR A 219 9.55 13.25 1.86
C TYR A 219 10.22 14.49 1.26
N GLU A 220 11.55 14.49 1.09
CA GLU A 220 12.29 15.62 0.53
C GLU A 220 11.88 15.96 -0.92
N LEU A 221 11.19 15.04 -1.61
CA LEU A 221 10.59 15.31 -2.93
C LEU A 221 9.51 16.39 -2.89
N VAL A 222 9.06 16.84 -1.71
CA VAL A 222 8.26 18.08 -1.61
C VAL A 222 8.96 19.30 -2.20
N ASN A 223 10.31 19.31 -2.19
CA ASN A 223 11.11 20.39 -2.77
C ASN A 223 11.23 20.29 -4.30
N ASP A 224 11.00 19.11 -4.87
CA ASP A 224 11.04 18.81 -6.31
C ASP A 224 9.71 18.10 -6.71
N ILE A 225 8.58 18.66 -6.28
CA ILE A 225 7.27 17.99 -6.28
C ILE A 225 6.82 17.56 -7.69
N GLU A 226 7.31 18.24 -8.73
CA GLU A 226 7.06 17.89 -10.13
C GLU A 226 7.57 16.50 -10.51
N LYS A 227 8.58 15.96 -9.80
CA LYS A 227 9.05 14.57 -9.99
C LYS A 227 7.99 13.54 -9.61
N LEU A 228 6.99 13.92 -8.83
CA LEU A 228 5.86 13.09 -8.43
C LEU A 228 4.64 13.23 -9.36
N ASP A 229 4.75 13.94 -10.49
CA ASP A 229 3.63 14.15 -11.41
C ASP A 229 3.05 12.83 -11.97
N PHE A 230 3.85 11.76 -12.03
CA PHE A 230 3.37 10.42 -12.42
C PHE A 230 2.27 9.87 -11.49
N LEU A 231 2.20 10.34 -10.24
CA LEU A 231 1.14 9.96 -9.30
C LEU A 231 -0.21 10.57 -9.66
N ARG A 232 -0.22 11.72 -10.35
CA ARG A 232 -1.44 12.46 -10.74
C ARG A 232 -1.79 12.26 -12.21
N SER A 233 -0.78 12.14 -13.06
CA SER A 233 -0.90 12.05 -14.51
C SER A 233 -0.25 10.77 -15.08
N PRO A 234 -0.53 9.56 -14.53
CA PRO A 234 0.17 8.33 -14.88
C PRO A 234 0.08 7.94 -16.37
N GLN A 235 -0.95 8.39 -17.08
CA GLN A 235 -1.09 8.19 -18.53
C GLN A 235 0.06 8.80 -19.35
N ASN A 236 0.81 9.74 -18.79
CA ASN A 236 1.97 10.35 -19.43
C ASN A 236 3.28 9.57 -19.16
N TYR A 237 3.23 8.53 -18.33
CA TYR A 237 4.41 7.80 -17.83
C TYR A 237 4.28 6.27 -17.99
N THR A 238 3.43 5.80 -18.92
CA THR A 238 3.13 4.37 -19.09
C THR A 238 4.37 3.50 -19.34
N GLU A 239 5.31 4.01 -20.13
CA GLU A 239 6.56 3.30 -20.49
C GLU A 239 7.40 2.93 -19.26
N ILE A 240 7.33 3.73 -18.19
CA ILE A 240 8.11 3.49 -16.97
C ILE A 240 7.51 2.30 -16.21
N PHE A 241 6.18 2.26 -16.07
CA PHE A 241 5.52 1.15 -15.38
C PHE A 241 5.72 -0.17 -16.13
N GLU A 242 5.71 -0.15 -17.46
CA GLU A 242 6.00 -1.32 -18.30
C GLU A 242 7.45 -1.81 -18.16
N ARG A 243 8.41 -0.91 -17.91
CA ARG A 243 9.81 -1.27 -17.68
C ARG A 243 10.02 -1.91 -16.30
N MET A 244 9.27 -1.48 -15.31
CA MET A 244 9.39 -1.97 -13.92
C MET A 244 8.75 -3.35 -13.72
N TYR A 245 7.68 -3.65 -14.45
CA TYR A 245 6.77 -4.76 -14.16
C TYR A 245 6.52 -5.70 -15.33
#